data_AF-A0A7X8IJK8-F1
#
_entry.id   AF-A0A7X8IJK8-F1
#
_cell.length_a   1.000
_cell.length_b   1.000
_cell.length_c   1.000
_cell.angle_alpha   90.00
_cell.angle_beta   90.00
_cell.angle_gamma   90.00
#
_symmetry.space_group_name_H-M   'P 1'
#
loop_
_entity.id
_entity.type
_entity.pdbx_description
1 polymer ?
#
loop_
_entity_poly.entity_id
_entity_poly.type
_entity_poly.pdbx_seq_one_letter_code
_entity_poly.pdbx_strand_id
1 'polypeptide(L)'
;IELVCQNLINKVIENAAFRKTDLCLQKAFASYIKENKNDLFCLQLMEDGWKDCLRKYVYDKTSLFNTPNTQNIKKLIKETTGMDVSPIFDTKRSTMLNNFIKERGDITHQGANTHYPVINNVVFYRNSICELVMDIDEFLATESKKVLTELAQDFPKKSHFPIVSH
;
A
#
# COMPACT_ATOMS: atom_id res chain seq x y z
N ILE A 1 2.19 6.58 4.98
CA ILE A 1 1.68 5.53 4.07
C ILE A 1 2.27 4.15 4.39
N GLU A 2 3.59 3.97 4.30
CA GLU A 2 4.26 2.67 4.52
C GLU A 2 3.85 2.00 5.84
N LEU A 3 3.89 2.72 6.95
CA LEU A 3 3.52 2.20 8.27
C LEU A 3 2.08 1.67 8.32
N VAL A 4 1.14 2.35 7.64
CA VAL A 4 -0.26 1.92 7.58
C VAL A 4 -0.41 0.61 6.79
N CYS A 5 0.26 0.51 5.63
CA CYS A 5 0.28 -0.72 4.83
C CYS A 5 0.85 -1.90 5.63
N GLN A 6 1.97 -1.68 6.35
CA GLN A 6 2.60 -2.72 7.16
C GLN A 6 1.74 -3.15 8.36
N ASN A 7 1.11 -2.20 9.04
CA ASN A 7 0.23 -2.51 10.17
C ASN A 7 -1.01 -3.29 9.73
N LEU A 8 -1.62 -2.91 8.60
CA LEU A 8 -2.76 -3.62 8.04
C LEU A 8 -2.41 -5.07 7.68
N ILE A 9 -1.30 -5.29 6.97
CA ILE A 9 -0.92 -6.64 6.54
C ILE A 9 -0.56 -7.54 7.73
N ASN A 10 0.11 -6.99 8.75
CA ASN A 10 0.39 -7.71 9.98
C ASN A 10 -0.91 -8.15 10.68
N LYS A 11 -1.91 -7.27 10.75
CA LYS A 11 -3.22 -7.63 11.31
C LYS A 11 -3.96 -8.66 10.46
N VAL A 12 -3.90 -8.57 9.13
CA VAL A 12 -4.47 -9.58 8.22
C VAL A 12 -3.83 -10.95 8.46
N ILE A 13 -2.49 -10.99 8.63
CA ILE A 13 -1.74 -12.21 8.94
C ILE A 13 -2.13 -12.78 10.31
N GLU A 14 -2.17 -11.95 11.35
CA GLU A 14 -2.53 -12.34 12.73
C GLU A 14 -3.94 -12.97 12.79
N ASN A 15 -4.88 -12.45 12.01
CA ASN A 15 -6.25 -12.94 11.96
C ASN A 15 -6.45 -14.07 10.93
N ALA A 16 -5.38 -14.60 10.31
CA ALA A 16 -5.46 -15.59 9.23
C ALA A 16 -6.45 -15.22 8.12
N ALA A 17 -6.61 -13.91 7.86
CA ALA A 17 -7.69 -13.35 7.08
C ALA A 17 -7.31 -13.05 5.62
N PHE A 18 -6.10 -13.43 5.17
CA PHE A 18 -5.61 -13.05 3.85
C PHE A 18 -6.55 -13.47 2.71
N ARG A 19 -7.20 -14.64 2.82
CA ARG A 19 -8.17 -15.13 1.82
C ARG A 19 -9.43 -14.27 1.71
N LYS A 20 -9.73 -13.45 2.72
CA LYS A 20 -10.87 -12.52 2.76
C LYS A 20 -10.50 -11.11 2.29
N THR A 21 -9.23 -10.86 1.98
CA THR A 21 -8.79 -9.53 1.48
C THR A 21 -9.25 -9.29 0.04
N ASP A 22 -9.11 -8.06 -0.42
CA ASP A 22 -9.42 -7.68 -1.80
C ASP A 22 -8.67 -8.54 -2.83
N LEU A 23 -9.38 -8.92 -3.90
CA LEU A 23 -8.84 -9.80 -4.94
C LEU A 23 -7.63 -9.20 -5.67
N CYS A 24 -7.52 -7.88 -5.75
CA CYS A 24 -6.37 -7.20 -6.36
C CYS A 24 -5.10 -7.49 -5.57
N LEU A 25 -5.11 -7.36 -4.25
CA LEU A 25 -3.99 -7.72 -3.37
C LEU A 25 -3.64 -9.20 -3.51
N GLN A 26 -4.64 -10.09 -3.46
CA GLN A 26 -4.41 -11.54 -3.61
C GLN A 26 -3.74 -11.88 -4.95
N LYS A 27 -4.22 -11.29 -6.05
CA LYS A 27 -3.65 -11.50 -7.39
C LYS A 27 -2.26 -10.90 -7.50
N ALA A 28 -2.03 -9.71 -6.98
CA ALA A 28 -0.75 -9.04 -7.06
C ALA A 28 0.33 -9.78 -6.26
N PHE A 29 -0.01 -10.34 -5.10
CA PHE A 29 0.86 -11.22 -4.34
C PHE A 29 1.13 -12.55 -5.07
N ALA A 30 0.10 -13.17 -5.66
CA ALA A 30 0.27 -14.37 -6.46
C ALA A 30 1.20 -14.15 -7.67
N SER A 31 1.09 -13.00 -8.35
CA SER A 31 2.01 -12.63 -9.43
C SER A 31 3.44 -12.44 -8.92
N TYR A 32 3.63 -11.77 -7.79
CA TYR A 32 4.95 -11.62 -7.17
C TYR A 32 5.62 -12.97 -6.90
N ILE A 33 4.86 -13.97 -6.46
CA ILE A 33 5.37 -15.33 -6.27
C ILE A 33 5.74 -15.98 -7.60
N LYS A 34 4.83 -15.91 -8.60
CA LYS A 34 5.01 -16.57 -9.91
C LYS A 34 6.18 -15.99 -10.72
N GLU A 35 6.47 -14.71 -10.55
CA GLU A 35 7.54 -14.01 -11.24
C GLU A 35 8.92 -14.29 -10.64
N ASN A 36 8.98 -14.98 -9.48
CA ASN A 36 10.24 -15.37 -8.88
C ASN A 36 10.93 -16.46 -9.73
N LYS A 37 12.18 -16.20 -10.13
CA LYS A 37 12.98 -17.09 -11.00
C LYS A 37 13.62 -18.27 -10.26
N ASN A 38 13.57 -18.29 -8.93
CA ASN A 38 14.14 -19.37 -8.15
C ASN A 38 13.11 -20.49 -7.96
N ASP A 39 13.35 -21.65 -8.57
CA ASP A 39 12.46 -22.81 -8.48
C ASP A 39 12.24 -23.29 -7.03
N LEU A 40 13.24 -23.09 -6.16
CA LEU A 40 13.16 -23.44 -4.73
C LEU A 40 12.35 -22.42 -3.90
N PHE A 41 11.94 -21.30 -4.50
CA PHE A 41 11.15 -20.28 -3.81
C PHE A 41 9.83 -20.84 -3.27
N CYS A 42 9.22 -21.80 -3.98
CA CYS A 42 8.01 -22.46 -3.52
C CYS A 42 8.18 -23.16 -2.15
N LEU A 43 9.38 -23.66 -1.82
CA LEU A 43 9.68 -24.28 -0.53
C LEU A 43 9.68 -23.24 0.59
N GLN A 44 10.06 -21.98 0.30
CA GLN A 44 10.02 -20.88 1.28
C GLN A 44 8.60 -20.44 1.62
N LEU A 45 7.58 -20.87 0.87
CA LEU A 45 6.18 -20.54 1.14
C LEU A 45 5.48 -21.54 2.06
N MET A 46 6.14 -22.66 2.38
CA MET A 46 5.56 -23.71 3.23
C MET A 46 5.24 -23.20 4.64
N GLU A 47 4.25 -23.84 5.27
CA GLU A 47 3.76 -23.49 6.61
C GLU A 47 3.40 -22.01 6.74
N ASP A 48 4.21 -21.26 7.47
CA ASP A 48 4.04 -19.84 7.74
C ASP A 48 4.95 -18.94 6.87
N GLY A 49 5.81 -19.52 6.03
CA GLY A 49 6.74 -18.77 5.19
C GLY A 49 6.06 -17.86 4.16
N TRP A 50 4.82 -18.17 3.76
CA TRP A 50 4.01 -17.26 2.94
C TRP A 50 3.70 -15.93 3.66
N LYS A 51 3.63 -15.91 5.00
CA LYS A 51 3.38 -14.69 5.79
C LYS A 51 4.58 -13.74 5.70
N ASP A 52 5.78 -14.28 5.83
CA ASP A 52 7.03 -13.52 5.68
C ASP A 52 7.20 -13.01 4.25
N CYS A 53 6.89 -13.87 3.27
CA CYS A 53 6.87 -13.50 1.86
C CYS A 53 5.87 -12.36 1.60
N LEU A 54 4.69 -12.40 2.21
CA LEU A 54 3.69 -11.33 2.08
C LEU A 54 4.14 -10.01 2.71
N ARG A 55 4.76 -10.04 3.90
CA ARG A 55 5.35 -8.84 4.52
C ARG A 55 6.44 -8.25 3.62
N LYS A 56 7.32 -9.11 3.09
CA LYS A 56 8.37 -8.70 2.16
C LYS A 56 7.79 -8.09 0.89
N TYR A 57 6.77 -8.71 0.31
CA TYR A 57 6.06 -8.17 -0.85
C TYR A 57 5.53 -6.75 -0.59
N VAL A 58 4.84 -6.54 0.52
CA VAL A 58 4.30 -5.21 0.89
C VAL A 58 5.44 -4.21 1.14
N TYR A 59 6.52 -4.63 1.79
CA TYR A 59 7.72 -3.81 2.00
C TYR A 59 8.36 -3.38 0.67
N ASP A 60 8.65 -4.34 -0.21
CA ASP A 60 9.27 -4.09 -1.51
C ASP A 60 8.38 -3.14 -2.34
N LYS A 61 7.05 -3.33 -2.33
CA LYS A 61 6.10 -2.44 -3.04
C LYS A 61 5.99 -1.05 -2.43
N THR A 62 5.97 -0.93 -1.11
CA THR A 62 5.87 0.38 -0.43
C THR A 62 7.13 1.23 -0.66
N SER A 63 8.31 0.61 -0.87
CA SER A 63 9.52 1.35 -1.27
C SER A 63 9.39 2.07 -2.63
N LEU A 64 8.44 1.66 -3.48
CA LEU A 64 8.19 2.28 -4.78
C LEU A 64 7.37 3.58 -4.70
N PHE A 65 6.84 3.95 -3.53
CA PHE A 65 6.16 5.24 -3.34
C PHE A 65 7.07 6.46 -3.55
N ASN A 66 8.39 6.26 -3.64
CA ASN A 66 9.38 7.31 -3.92
C ASN A 66 9.26 7.95 -5.32
N THR A 67 8.46 7.38 -6.23
CA THR A 67 8.18 7.93 -7.56
C THR A 67 6.69 8.26 -7.70
N PRO A 68 6.26 9.46 -7.29
CA PRO A 68 4.87 9.71 -6.91
C PRO A 68 4.05 10.22 -8.09
N ASN A 69 3.69 9.37 -9.07
CA ASN A 69 2.61 9.73 -10.00
C ASN A 69 1.27 9.18 -9.52
N THR A 70 0.18 9.86 -9.87
CA THR A 70 -1.17 9.51 -9.41
C THR A 70 -1.52 8.05 -9.68
N GLN A 71 -1.20 7.56 -10.89
CA GLN A 71 -1.48 6.19 -11.30
C GLN A 71 -0.69 5.18 -10.45
N ASN A 72 0.58 5.45 -10.20
CA ASN A 72 1.45 4.62 -9.38
C ASN A 72 0.98 4.58 -7.94
N ILE A 73 0.59 5.72 -7.35
CA ILE A 73 0.11 5.75 -5.95
C ILE A 73 -1.16 4.92 -5.82
N LYS A 74 -2.16 5.16 -6.68
CA LYS A 74 -3.41 4.39 -6.69
C LYS A 74 -3.15 2.89 -6.85
N LYS A 75 -2.31 2.52 -7.81
CA LYS A 75 -1.94 1.13 -8.09
C LYS A 75 -1.24 0.48 -6.89
N LEU A 76 -0.19 1.10 -6.36
CA LEU A 76 0.61 0.55 -5.26
C LEU A 76 -0.23 0.38 -4.00
N ILE A 77 -1.10 1.34 -3.67
CA ILE A 77 -1.99 1.20 -2.51
C ILE A 77 -2.97 0.04 -2.75
N LYS A 78 -3.64 -0.01 -3.91
CA LYS A 78 -4.58 -1.09 -4.20
C LYS A 78 -3.92 -2.47 -4.18
N GLU A 79 -2.71 -2.59 -4.73
CA GLU A 79 -1.94 -3.84 -4.75
C GLU A 79 -1.41 -4.26 -3.37
N THR A 80 -1.21 -3.32 -2.43
CA THR A 80 -0.64 -3.63 -1.10
C THR A 80 -1.67 -3.73 0.02
N THR A 81 -2.77 -2.99 -0.06
CA THR A 81 -3.81 -2.94 0.99
C THR A 81 -5.17 -3.43 0.50
N GLY A 82 -5.39 -3.50 -0.81
CA GLY A 82 -6.70 -3.76 -1.38
C GLY A 82 -7.63 -2.53 -1.39
N MET A 83 -7.19 -1.36 -0.91
CA MET A 83 -8.03 -0.18 -0.80
C MET A 83 -7.97 0.69 -2.06
N ASP A 84 -9.10 1.31 -2.41
CA ASP A 84 -9.15 2.28 -3.50
C ASP A 84 -9.10 3.71 -2.96
N VAL A 85 -7.97 4.37 -3.21
CA VAL A 85 -7.75 5.79 -2.84
C VAL A 85 -8.18 6.76 -3.95
N SER A 86 -8.80 6.29 -5.03
CA SER A 86 -9.29 7.15 -6.11
C SER A 86 -10.12 8.35 -5.64
N PRO A 87 -10.98 8.26 -4.60
CA PRO A 87 -11.73 9.41 -4.09
C PRO A 87 -10.88 10.58 -3.61
N ILE A 88 -9.62 10.36 -3.23
CA ILE A 88 -8.70 11.40 -2.74
C ILE A 88 -8.15 12.25 -3.90
N PHE A 89 -8.11 11.67 -5.10
CA PHE A 89 -7.49 12.26 -6.28
C PHE A 89 -8.55 12.86 -7.21
N ASP A 90 -8.93 14.11 -6.94
CA ASP A 90 -9.68 14.92 -7.89
C ASP A 90 -8.78 15.39 -9.07
N THR A 91 -9.41 16.06 -10.05
CA THR A 91 -8.70 16.61 -11.22
C THR A 91 -7.59 17.59 -10.82
N LYS A 92 -7.81 18.40 -9.78
CA LYS A 92 -6.85 19.42 -9.33
C LYS A 92 -5.61 18.78 -8.73
N ARG A 93 -5.77 17.84 -7.80
CA ARG A 93 -4.69 17.10 -7.13
C ARG A 93 -3.91 16.24 -8.12
N SER A 94 -4.62 15.56 -9.02
CA SER A 94 -3.99 14.76 -10.08
C SER A 94 -3.12 15.63 -10.99
N THR A 95 -3.64 16.80 -11.40
CA THR A 95 -2.90 17.76 -12.23
C THR A 95 -1.70 18.34 -11.48
N MET A 96 -1.88 18.74 -10.22
CA MET A 96 -0.81 19.27 -9.36
C MET A 96 0.35 18.27 -9.24
N LEU A 97 0.05 17.00 -8.95
CA LEU A 97 1.08 15.97 -8.80
C LEU A 97 1.79 15.65 -10.12
N ASN A 98 1.06 15.57 -11.22
CA ASN A 98 1.65 15.32 -12.54
C ASN A 98 2.56 16.49 -12.97
N ASN A 99 2.16 17.74 -12.71
CA ASN A 99 2.96 18.92 -12.99
C ASN A 99 4.24 18.94 -12.15
N PHE A 100 4.15 18.62 -10.86
CA PHE A 100 5.31 18.48 -9.99
C PHE A 100 6.34 17.48 -10.53
N ILE A 101 5.88 16.29 -10.95
CA ILE A 101 6.78 15.26 -11.51
C ILE A 101 7.41 15.73 -12.80
N LYS A 102 6.62 16.37 -13.67
CA LYS A 102 7.11 16.91 -14.93
C LYS A 102 8.21 17.94 -14.69
N GLU A 103 7.96 18.92 -13.83
CA GLU A 103 8.96 19.94 -13.48
C GLU A 103 10.22 19.33 -12.85
N ARG A 104 10.08 18.35 -11.93
CA ARG A 104 11.22 17.62 -11.37
C ARG A 104 12.01 16.88 -12.47
N GLY A 105 11.31 16.25 -13.40
CA GLY A 105 11.88 15.55 -14.55
C GLY A 105 12.65 16.51 -15.46
N ASP A 106 12.04 17.64 -15.80
CA ASP A 106 12.64 18.68 -16.64
C ASP A 106 13.94 19.20 -16.01
N ILE A 107 13.94 19.53 -14.71
CA ILE A 107 15.15 19.92 -13.94
C ILE A 107 16.25 18.86 -14.05
N THR A 108 15.89 17.59 -13.91
CA THR A 108 16.84 16.47 -13.94
C THR A 108 17.46 16.28 -15.34
N HIS A 109 16.67 16.47 -16.40
CA HIS A 109 17.11 16.19 -17.77
C HIS A 109 17.85 17.36 -18.44
N GLN A 110 17.50 18.60 -18.11
CA GLN A 110 18.00 19.78 -18.81
C GLN A 110 19.04 20.56 -17.99
N GLY A 111 19.26 20.24 -16.72
CA GLY A 111 20.34 20.78 -15.89
C GLY A 111 20.40 22.31 -15.91
N ALA A 112 21.56 22.88 -16.26
CA ALA A 112 21.80 24.32 -16.30
C ALA A 112 20.93 25.10 -17.30
N ASN A 113 20.29 24.42 -18.26
CA ASN A 113 19.41 25.05 -19.26
C ASN A 113 17.94 25.13 -18.82
N THR A 114 17.61 24.70 -17.60
CA THR A 114 16.22 24.72 -17.10
C THR A 114 15.79 26.04 -16.50
N HIS A 115 14.49 26.32 -16.66
CA HIS A 115 13.81 27.29 -15.83
C HIS A 115 13.79 26.78 -14.38
N TYR A 116 14.53 27.45 -13.49
CA TYR A 116 14.47 27.17 -12.06
C TYR A 116 13.12 27.61 -11.49
N PRO A 117 12.41 26.74 -10.74
CA PRO A 117 11.14 27.10 -10.13
C PRO A 117 11.35 28.22 -9.10
N VAL A 118 10.46 29.21 -9.11
CA VAL A 118 10.45 30.24 -8.06
C VAL A 118 10.13 29.62 -6.70
N ILE A 119 10.63 30.22 -5.62
CA ILE A 119 10.45 29.71 -4.26
C ILE A 119 8.98 29.45 -3.91
N ASN A 120 8.06 30.29 -4.40
CA ASN A 120 6.63 30.12 -4.19
C ASN A 120 6.09 28.82 -4.81
N ASN A 121 6.60 28.40 -5.97
CA ASN A 121 6.21 27.14 -6.60
C ASN A 121 6.71 25.95 -5.78
N VAL A 122 7.96 26.02 -5.29
CA VAL A 122 8.54 24.98 -4.44
C VAL A 122 7.75 24.82 -3.15
N VAL A 123 7.40 25.93 -2.48
CA VAL A 123 6.59 25.93 -1.27
C VAL A 123 5.18 25.40 -1.54
N PHE A 124 4.57 25.82 -2.66
CA PHE A 124 3.27 25.32 -3.09
C PHE A 124 3.27 23.80 -3.27
N TYR A 125 4.18 23.25 -4.07
CA TYR A 125 4.28 21.81 -4.29
C TYR A 125 4.55 21.05 -3.00
N ARG A 126 5.47 21.53 -2.15
CA ARG A 126 5.75 20.91 -0.85
C ARG A 126 4.48 20.81 -0.01
N ASN A 127 3.76 21.91 0.17
CA ASN A 127 2.56 21.95 1.01
C ASN A 127 1.45 21.07 0.43
N SER A 128 1.21 21.16 -0.89
CA SER A 128 0.18 20.35 -1.56
C SER A 128 0.49 18.84 -1.52
N ILE A 129 1.76 18.45 -1.61
CA ILE A 129 2.18 17.04 -1.46
C ILE A 129 2.01 16.58 -0.01
N CYS A 130 2.41 17.40 0.97
CA CYS A 130 2.21 17.09 2.38
C CYS A 130 0.73 16.89 2.71
N GLU A 131 -0.15 17.79 2.27
CA GLU A 131 -1.60 17.67 2.42
C GLU A 131 -2.13 16.38 1.79
N LEU A 132 -1.72 16.08 0.55
CA LEU A 132 -2.14 14.86 -0.12
C LEU A 132 -1.70 13.60 0.64
N VAL A 133 -0.49 13.56 1.18
CA VAL A 133 0.01 12.42 1.96
C VAL A 133 -0.77 12.27 3.27
N MET A 134 -1.09 13.36 3.96
CA MET A 134 -1.90 13.33 5.17
C MET A 134 -3.30 12.79 4.89
N ASP A 135 -3.95 13.24 3.83
CA ASP A 135 -5.27 12.76 3.43
C ASP A 135 -5.26 11.27 3.08
N ILE A 136 -4.22 10.80 2.39
CA ILE A 136 -4.04 9.36 2.10
C ILE A 136 -3.88 8.58 3.40
N ASP A 137 -3.05 9.05 4.32
CA ASP A 137 -2.82 8.35 5.60
C ASP A 137 -4.08 8.30 6.46
N GLU A 138 -4.82 9.39 6.56
CA GLU A 138 -6.09 9.45 7.29
C GLU A 138 -7.16 8.53 6.66
N PHE A 139 -7.28 8.56 5.33
CA PHE A 139 -8.18 7.67 4.61
C PHE A 139 -7.82 6.20 4.84
N LEU A 140 -6.55 5.83 4.67
CA LEU A 140 -6.09 4.46 4.86
C LEU A 140 -6.27 3.99 6.30
N ALA A 141 -6.00 4.84 7.28
CA ALA A 141 -6.23 4.52 8.69
C ALA A 141 -7.72 4.25 8.97
N THR A 142 -8.60 5.09 8.40
CA THR A 142 -10.06 4.96 8.56
C THR A 142 -10.58 3.68 7.90
N GLU A 143 -10.20 3.41 6.65
CA GLU A 143 -10.63 2.20 5.93
C GLU A 143 -10.03 0.94 6.56
N SER A 144 -8.77 0.98 7.01
CA SER A 144 -8.15 -0.14 7.73
C SER A 144 -8.94 -0.51 8.97
N LYS A 145 -9.42 0.48 9.74
CA LYS A 145 -10.22 0.23 10.94
C LYS A 145 -11.52 -0.49 10.61
N LYS A 146 -12.19 -0.14 9.51
CA LYS A 146 -13.43 -0.80 9.06
C LYS A 146 -13.17 -2.27 8.73
N VAL A 147 -12.18 -2.53 7.87
CA VAL A 147 -11.77 -3.88 7.47
C VAL A 147 -11.42 -4.72 8.70
N LEU A 148 -10.64 -4.19 9.63
CA LEU A 148 -10.26 -4.92 10.84
C LEU A 148 -11.44 -5.19 11.79
N THR A 149 -12.41 -4.28 11.84
CA THR A 149 -13.63 -4.46 12.65
C THR A 149 -14.51 -5.56 12.05
N GLU A 150 -14.69 -5.56 10.73
CA GLU A 150 -15.43 -6.61 10.00
C GLU A 150 -14.77 -7.97 10.20
N LEU A 151 -13.44 -8.04 10.06
CA LEU A 151 -12.69 -9.27 10.30
C LEU A 151 -12.85 -9.78 11.74
N ALA A 152 -12.93 -8.89 12.75
CA ALA A 152 -13.09 -9.28 14.15
C ALA A 152 -14.51 -9.81 14.48
N GLN A 153 -15.55 -9.35 13.78
CA GLN A 153 -16.93 -9.79 14.02
C GLN A 153 -17.20 -11.22 13.51
N ASP A 154 -16.41 -11.68 12.55
CA ASP A 154 -16.57 -12.98 11.87
C ASP A 154 -15.95 -14.18 12.62
N PHE A 155 -15.27 -13.96 13.74
CA PHE A 155 -14.68 -15.05 14.53
C PHE A 155 -15.61 -15.44 15.70
N PRO A 156 -16.11 -16.69 15.76
CA PRO A 156 -16.82 -17.14 16.95
C PRO A 156 -15.87 -17.09 18.14
N LYS A 157 -16.27 -16.39 19.21
CA LYS A 157 -15.63 -16.49 20.53
C LYS A 157 -15.46 -17.98 20.83
N LYS A 158 -14.21 -18.43 21.06
CA LYS A 158 -13.87 -19.83 21.36
C LYS A 158 -14.98 -20.46 22.22
N SER A 159 -15.74 -21.38 21.65
CA SER A 159 -16.63 -22.23 22.42
C SER A 159 -15.76 -22.98 23.43
N HIS A 160 -16.11 -22.85 24.70
CA HIS A 160 -15.61 -23.72 25.76
C HIS A 160 -15.84 -25.17 25.30
N PHE A 161 -14.76 -25.89 24.99
CA PHE A 161 -14.84 -27.34 24.87
C PHE A 161 -15.03 -27.89 26.29
N PRO A 162 -16.11 -28.62 26.59
CA PRO A 162 -16.22 -29.30 27.86
C PRO A 162 -15.14 -30.38 27.91
N ILE A 163 -14.32 -30.34 28.97
CA ILE A 163 -13.40 -31.42 29.29
C ILE A 163 -14.26 -32.64 29.58
N VAL A 164 -14.25 -33.63 28.69
CA VAL A 164 -14.79 -34.96 28.98
C VAL A 164 -13.73 -35.67 29.80
N SER A 165 -13.93 -35.72 31.12
CA SER A 165 -13.20 -36.59 32.03
C SER A 165 -13.67 -38.03 31.82
N HIS A 166 -12.77 -38.91 31.38
CA HIS A 166 -12.90 -40.36 31.46
C HIS A 166 -12.45 -40.87 32.83
#